data_AF-A0A969TCY3-F1
#
_entry.id   AF-A0A969TCY3-F1
#
_cell.length_a   1.000
_cell.length_b   1.000
_cell.length_c   1.000
_cell.angle_alpha   90.00
_cell.angle_beta   90.00
_cell.angle_gamma   90.00
#
_symmetry.space_group_name_H-M   'P 1'
#
loop_
_entity.id
_entity.type
_entity.pdbx_description
1 polymer ?
#
loop_
_entity_poly.entity_id
_entity_poly.type
_entity_poly.pdbx_seq_one_letter_code
_entity_poly.pdbx_strand_id
1 'polypeptide(L)'
;MRGIKAEVPLQQQIKFLTGRLCFSVVCLLTLLPASAEAQARKGLPASTALALKDSLRIAPNSVLKDTARSFLAQITPDDTLPTVVEEQENMEKITGGEREGNNLFHSFEEFSIPEGIEAIFENSLDVENIFTRITGESASTINGILKTQGSANFFW
;
A
#
# COMPACT_ATOMS: atom_id res chain seq x y z
N MET A 1 44.19 -34.29 -18.20
CA MET A 1 42.87 -33.61 -18.20
C MET A 1 42.37 -33.47 -16.79
N ARG A 2 42.37 -32.26 -16.23
CA ARG A 2 41.28 -31.76 -15.37
C ARG A 2 41.56 -30.30 -15.04
N GLY A 3 40.63 -29.46 -15.48
CA GLY A 3 40.67 -28.02 -15.36
C GLY A 3 40.23 -27.54 -13.98
N ILE A 4 40.92 -26.48 -13.56
CA ILE A 4 40.44 -25.23 -12.94
C ILE A 4 38.99 -25.11 -12.42
N LYS A 5 38.96 -24.38 -11.28
CA LYS A 5 37.91 -23.57 -10.65
C LYS A 5 36.95 -24.26 -9.68
N ALA A 6 37.07 -23.88 -8.41
CA ALA A 6 36.02 -23.13 -7.72
C ALA A 6 36.59 -22.44 -6.49
N GLU A 7 36.48 -21.12 -6.46
CA GLU A 7 36.67 -20.29 -5.27
C GLU A 7 35.33 -19.58 -5.10
N VAL A 8 34.63 -19.88 -3.99
CA VAL A 8 33.38 -19.23 -3.58
C VAL A 8 33.55 -18.83 -2.12
N PRO A 9 33.49 -17.52 -1.78
CA PRO A 9 33.75 -17.05 -0.42
C PRO A 9 32.59 -17.33 0.54
N LEU A 10 32.95 -17.88 1.69
CA LEU A 10 32.10 -18.17 2.86
C LEU A 10 31.61 -16.88 3.52
N GLN A 11 30.37 -16.50 3.27
CA GLN A 11 29.57 -15.65 4.16
C GLN A 11 28.18 -16.26 4.31
N GLN A 12 28.11 -17.33 5.11
CA GLN A 12 26.85 -17.86 5.63
C GLN A 12 27.04 -18.14 7.12
N GLN A 13 26.80 -17.11 7.92
CA GLN A 13 26.67 -17.20 9.38
C GLN A 13 25.36 -16.49 9.77
N ILE A 14 24.24 -17.09 9.34
CA ILE A 14 22.94 -16.81 9.93
C ILE A 14 22.96 -17.50 11.29
N LYS A 15 23.18 -16.70 12.34
CA LYS A 15 23.12 -17.11 13.74
C LYS A 15 21.76 -17.76 14.02
N PHE A 16 21.85 -18.98 14.52
CA PHE A 16 20.81 -19.71 15.22
C PHE A 16 19.98 -18.80 16.13
N LEU A 17 18.71 -18.56 15.77
CA LEU A 17 17.70 -18.10 16.72
C LEU A 17 16.89 -19.32 17.16
N THR A 18 17.28 -19.92 18.29
CA THR A 18 16.44 -20.84 19.05
C THR A 18 15.33 -20.03 19.74
N GLY A 19 14.15 -19.99 19.13
CA GLY A 19 12.94 -19.40 19.72
C GLY A 19 12.07 -20.45 20.40
N ARG A 20 12.33 -20.72 21.67
CA ARG A 20 11.38 -21.36 22.60
C ARG A 20 10.68 -20.23 23.38
N LEU A 21 9.35 -20.27 23.37
CA LEU A 21 8.42 -19.51 24.23
C LEU A 21 8.99 -19.24 25.64
N CYS A 22 8.91 -18.00 26.12
CA CYS A 22 8.52 -17.71 27.51
C CYS A 22 8.14 -16.23 27.71
N PHE A 23 6.92 -16.03 28.23
CA PHE A 23 6.37 -14.80 28.80
C PHE A 23 7.31 -14.15 29.83
N SER A 24 7.40 -12.81 29.85
CA SER A 24 6.97 -12.00 31.00
C SER A 24 7.29 -10.51 30.79
N VAL A 25 6.31 -9.70 31.15
CA VAL A 25 6.37 -8.28 31.49
C VAL A 25 7.56 -7.99 32.42
N VAL A 26 8.22 -6.85 32.20
CA VAL A 26 9.04 -6.00 33.10
C VAL A 26 10.24 -5.44 32.31
N CYS A 27 10.06 -4.26 31.71
CA CYS A 27 11.18 -3.36 31.37
C CYS A 27 10.79 -1.96 31.84
N LEU A 28 10.79 -1.83 33.17
CA LEU A 28 10.48 -0.63 33.94
C LEU A 28 11.78 0.17 34.14
N LEU A 29 11.70 1.48 33.85
CA LEU A 29 12.53 2.61 34.34
C LEU A 29 14.06 2.44 34.36
N THR A 30 14.78 3.37 33.73
CA THR A 30 15.45 4.48 34.45
C THR A 30 16.29 5.37 33.50
N LEU A 31 16.40 6.65 33.90
CA LEU A 31 17.47 7.64 33.63
C LEU A 31 17.29 8.70 32.53
N LEU A 32 16.71 9.84 32.94
CA LEU A 32 17.14 11.19 32.52
C LEU A 32 17.11 12.12 33.76
N PRO A 33 18.15 12.95 33.96
CA PRO A 33 17.84 14.34 34.27
C PRO A 33 18.74 15.40 33.60
N ALA A 34 18.07 16.48 33.21
CA ALA A 34 18.40 17.91 33.32
C ALA A 34 19.80 18.44 32.92
N SER A 35 19.81 19.39 31.95
CA SER A 35 20.36 20.75 32.10
C SER A 35 20.66 21.37 30.72
N ALA A 36 19.95 22.46 30.36
CA ALA A 36 20.49 23.67 29.73
C ALA A 36 19.41 24.46 28.98
N GLU A 37 18.97 25.56 29.60
CA GLU A 37 18.23 26.65 28.97
C GLU A 37 19.22 27.72 28.47
N ALA A 38 19.04 28.26 27.25
CA ALA A 38 19.55 29.58 26.87
C ALA A 38 18.84 30.14 25.61
N GLN A 39 18.43 31.41 25.69
CA GLN A 39 17.49 32.14 24.82
C GLN A 39 18.11 32.92 23.63
N ALA A 40 17.37 32.93 22.51
CA ALA A 40 16.90 34.07 21.69
C ALA A 40 17.82 34.97 20.82
N ARG A 41 17.37 35.17 19.56
CA ARG A 41 17.17 36.44 18.77
C ARG A 41 17.81 36.47 17.36
N LYS A 42 16.97 36.48 16.30
CA LYS A 42 16.79 37.58 15.31
C LYS A 42 16.10 37.09 14.00
N GLY A 43 14.99 37.75 13.61
CA GLY A 43 14.54 37.87 12.20
C GLY A 43 13.12 37.36 11.86
N LEU A 44 12.14 38.27 11.78
CA LEU A 44 10.77 38.17 11.20
C LEU A 44 10.74 39.21 10.04
N PRO A 45 9.95 39.15 8.92
CA PRO A 45 8.54 38.70 8.88
C PRO A 45 7.96 38.16 7.54
N ALA A 46 6.66 37.85 7.61
CA ALA A 46 5.60 37.98 6.59
C ALA A 46 4.98 36.68 6.05
N SER A 47 3.71 36.53 6.39
CA SER A 47 2.68 35.63 5.86
C SER A 47 2.53 34.25 6.52
N THR A 48 1.54 34.22 7.42
CA THR A 48 0.59 33.12 7.70
C THR A 48 1.11 31.88 8.42
N ALA A 49 1.36 32.01 9.72
CA ALA A 49 1.11 30.94 10.69
C ALA A 49 -0.05 31.37 11.60
N LEU A 50 -1.28 31.26 11.09
CA LEU A 50 -2.48 31.55 11.86
C LEU A 50 -2.91 30.27 12.61
N ALA A 51 -2.75 30.33 13.93
CA ALA A 51 -3.64 29.77 14.94
C ALA A 51 -3.86 28.23 14.98
N LEU A 52 -2.98 27.53 15.71
CA LEU A 52 -3.36 26.33 16.48
C LEU A 52 -3.29 26.65 18.00
N LYS A 53 -4.05 27.65 18.43
CA LYS A 53 -4.40 27.84 19.84
C LYS A 53 -5.88 28.18 19.89
N ASP A 54 -6.56 27.50 20.81
CA ASP A 54 -7.97 27.64 21.16
C ASP A 54 -8.93 26.80 20.30
N SER A 55 -9.09 25.52 20.67
CA SER A 55 -10.39 24.93 21.05
C SER A 55 -10.35 23.40 21.12
N LEU A 56 -9.60 22.81 22.06
CA LEU A 56 -9.91 21.46 22.54
C LEU A 56 -10.81 21.56 23.77
N ARG A 57 -12.10 21.80 23.53
CA ARG A 57 -13.17 21.40 24.46
C ARG A 57 -13.81 20.16 23.87
N ILE A 58 -13.30 18.98 24.28
CA ILE A 58 -13.87 17.69 23.89
C ILE A 58 -15.25 17.58 24.53
N ALA A 59 -16.31 17.58 23.73
CA ALA A 59 -17.62 17.13 24.17
C ALA A 59 -17.57 15.60 24.35
N PRO A 60 -18.14 15.04 25.44
CA PRO A 60 -18.21 13.60 25.62
C PRO A 60 -19.32 13.01 24.73
N ASN A 61 -19.08 12.96 23.41
CA ASN A 61 -19.68 12.00 22.46
C ASN A 61 -19.24 12.20 20.99
N SER A 62 -18.04 12.70 20.73
CA SER A 62 -17.49 12.64 19.37
C SER A 62 -16.76 11.31 19.17
N VAL A 63 -17.46 10.35 18.55
CA VAL A 63 -16.83 9.25 17.83
C VAL A 63 -15.98 9.87 16.73
N LEU A 64 -14.72 10.17 17.02
CA LEU A 64 -13.74 10.53 16.01
C LEU A 64 -13.33 9.25 15.30
N LYS A 65 -14.16 8.78 14.37
CA LYS A 65 -13.67 7.95 13.25
C LYS A 65 -12.96 8.90 12.30
N ASP A 66 -11.79 9.37 12.73
CA ASP A 66 -10.85 10.04 11.86
C ASP A 66 -10.13 8.95 11.06
N THR A 67 -10.85 8.41 10.07
CA THR A 67 -10.23 7.61 9.03
C THR A 67 -9.82 8.62 7.97
N ALA A 68 -8.57 9.06 8.04
CA ALA A 68 -7.91 9.59 6.87
C ALA A 68 -8.08 8.53 5.77
N ARG A 69 -9.05 8.74 4.88
CA ARG A 69 -9.14 8.00 3.64
C ARG A 69 -7.90 8.47 2.87
N SER A 70 -6.80 7.74 3.05
CA SER A 70 -5.82 7.61 1.98
C SER A 70 -6.63 7.45 0.71
N PHE A 71 -6.25 8.14 -0.34
CA PHE A 71 -6.94 8.08 -1.62
C PHE A 71 -6.66 6.72 -2.28
N LEU A 72 -7.02 5.63 -1.61
CA LEU A 72 -7.00 4.29 -2.14
C LEU A 72 -7.93 4.27 -3.36
N ALA A 73 -7.51 3.56 -4.40
CA ALA A 73 -8.39 3.39 -5.54
C ALA A 73 -9.66 2.65 -5.09
N GLN A 74 -10.74 2.85 -5.83
CA GLN A 74 -12.02 2.21 -5.53
C GLN A 74 -12.10 0.97 -6.42
N ILE A 75 -11.30 -0.04 -6.11
CA ILE A 75 -11.24 -1.29 -6.86
C ILE A 75 -11.69 -2.42 -5.92
N THR A 76 -12.95 -2.83 -6.08
CA THR A 76 -13.58 -3.84 -5.23
C THR A 76 -14.03 -5.01 -6.12
N PRO A 77 -13.54 -6.24 -5.93
CA PRO A 77 -14.02 -7.40 -6.69
C PRO A 77 -15.50 -7.68 -6.35
N ASP A 78 -16.26 -8.24 -7.30
CA ASP A 78 -17.68 -8.61 -7.05
C ASP A 78 -17.86 -10.04 -6.49
N ASP A 79 -16.76 -10.70 -6.17
CA ASP A 79 -16.68 -12.09 -5.70
C ASP A 79 -17.28 -13.17 -6.62
N THR A 80 -17.66 -12.82 -7.87
CA THR A 80 -18.18 -13.80 -8.84
C THR A 80 -17.08 -14.56 -9.59
N LEU A 81 -15.90 -13.95 -9.69
CA LEU A 81 -14.69 -14.52 -10.28
C LEU A 81 -13.57 -14.51 -9.23
N PRO A 82 -12.55 -15.38 -9.35
CA PRO A 82 -11.42 -15.42 -8.40
C PRO A 82 -10.44 -14.25 -8.62
N THR A 83 -10.96 -13.03 -8.73
CA THR A 83 -10.19 -11.78 -8.81
C THR A 83 -9.70 -11.40 -7.43
N VAL A 84 -8.41 -11.09 -7.32
CA VAL A 84 -7.79 -10.69 -6.06
C VAL A 84 -7.18 -9.31 -6.24
N VAL A 85 -7.48 -8.42 -5.29
CA VAL A 85 -6.96 -7.05 -5.24
C VAL A 85 -6.10 -6.92 -3.98
N GLU A 86 -4.84 -6.59 -4.15
CA GLU A 86 -3.89 -6.32 -3.07
C GLU A 86 -3.63 -4.81 -3.00
N GLU A 87 -4.25 -4.17 -2.00
CA GLU A 87 -4.10 -2.74 -1.74
C GLU A 87 -2.71 -2.41 -1.17
N GLN A 88 -2.06 -1.40 -1.75
CA GLN A 88 -0.84 -0.77 -1.25
C GLN A 88 -1.03 0.76 -1.18
N GLU A 89 -0.02 1.50 -0.74
CA GLU A 89 -0.18 2.96 -0.48
C GLU A 89 -0.69 3.74 -1.71
N ASN A 90 -0.11 3.51 -2.90
CA ASN A 90 -0.43 4.20 -4.15
C ASN A 90 -0.58 3.24 -5.33
N MET A 91 -0.73 1.94 -5.04
CA MET A 91 -0.75 0.89 -6.05
C MET A 91 -1.79 -0.16 -5.66
N GLU A 92 -2.62 -0.55 -6.62
CA GLU A 92 -3.50 -1.70 -6.54
C GLU A 92 -2.95 -2.81 -7.42
N LYS A 93 -2.56 -3.92 -6.81
CA LYS A 93 -2.11 -5.09 -7.55
C LYS A 93 -3.27 -6.05 -7.75
N ILE A 94 -3.59 -6.34 -9.01
CA ILE A 94 -4.72 -7.16 -9.41
C ILE A 94 -4.21 -8.48 -9.99
N THR A 95 -4.63 -9.59 -9.39
CA THR A 95 -4.23 -10.95 -9.76
C THR A 95 -5.44 -11.88 -9.83
N GLY A 96 -5.21 -13.14 -10.22
CA GLY A 96 -6.27 -14.14 -10.34
C GLY A 96 -7.13 -13.92 -11.58
N GLY A 97 -8.45 -13.98 -11.44
CA GLY A 97 -9.42 -13.94 -12.53
C GLY A 97 -9.65 -15.31 -13.17
N GLU A 98 -10.60 -15.35 -14.11
CA GLU A 98 -10.93 -16.57 -14.85
C GLU A 98 -10.31 -16.52 -16.24
N ARG A 99 -9.64 -17.60 -16.66
CA ARG A 99 -8.89 -17.62 -17.92
C ARG A 99 -9.49 -18.60 -18.92
N GLU A 100 -9.77 -18.11 -20.12
CA GLU A 100 -10.19 -18.93 -21.26
C GLU A 100 -9.32 -18.61 -22.49
N GLY A 101 -8.37 -19.51 -22.77
CA GLY A 101 -7.39 -19.31 -23.84
C GLY A 101 -6.48 -18.11 -23.56
N ASN A 102 -6.46 -17.15 -24.50
CA ASN A 102 -5.66 -15.91 -24.39
C ASN A 102 -6.47 -14.75 -23.80
N ASN A 103 -7.66 -15.03 -23.25
CA ASN A 103 -8.53 -14.05 -22.61
C ASN A 103 -8.53 -14.27 -21.08
N LEU A 104 -8.42 -13.18 -20.34
CA LEU A 104 -8.50 -13.14 -18.89
C LEU A 104 -9.70 -12.28 -18.48
N PHE A 105 -10.54 -12.81 -17.60
CA PHE A 105 -11.76 -12.17 -17.15
C PHE A 105 -11.65 -11.78 -15.68
N HIS A 106 -11.97 -10.53 -15.40
CA HIS A 106 -12.11 -9.97 -14.06
C HIS A 106 -13.49 -9.37 -13.88
N SER A 107 -13.96 -9.35 -12.64
CA SER A 107 -15.26 -8.78 -12.31
C SER A 107 -15.17 -8.01 -11.00
N PHE A 108 -15.68 -6.78 -11.04
CA PHE A 108 -15.61 -5.82 -9.95
C PHE A 108 -17.00 -5.26 -9.65
N GLU A 109 -17.23 -4.95 -8.39
CA GLU A 109 -18.36 -4.13 -7.95
C GLU A 109 -18.05 -2.67 -8.26
N GLU A 110 -16.87 -2.19 -7.86
CA GLU A 110 -16.40 -0.84 -8.15
C GLU A 110 -15.03 -0.90 -8.81
N PHE A 111 -14.81 -0.06 -9.82
CA PHE A 111 -13.51 0.09 -10.47
C PHE A 111 -13.28 1.54 -10.85
N SER A 112 -12.62 2.29 -9.97
CA SER A 112 -12.10 3.61 -10.28
C SER A 112 -10.63 3.71 -9.88
N ILE A 113 -9.81 4.22 -10.78
CA ILE A 113 -8.38 4.47 -10.57
C ILE A 113 -8.20 5.98 -10.59
N PRO A 114 -8.16 6.63 -9.43
CA PRO A 114 -8.07 8.06 -9.43
C PRO A 114 -6.61 8.55 -9.52
N GLU A 115 -6.40 9.85 -9.69
CA GLU A 115 -5.08 10.43 -9.99
C GLU A 115 -4.03 10.10 -8.90
N GLY A 116 -2.83 9.72 -9.31
CA GLY A 116 -1.75 9.36 -8.39
C GLY A 116 -1.80 7.92 -7.86
N ILE A 117 -2.78 7.13 -8.29
CA ILE A 117 -2.86 5.69 -8.02
C ILE A 117 -2.56 4.88 -9.29
N GLU A 118 -1.86 3.76 -9.12
CA GLU A 118 -1.56 2.81 -10.18
C GLU A 118 -2.32 1.49 -9.97
N ALA A 119 -3.12 1.05 -10.94
CA ALA A 119 -3.64 -0.32 -10.97
C ALA A 119 -2.77 -1.19 -11.89
N ILE A 120 -2.24 -2.28 -11.35
CA ILE A 120 -1.35 -3.20 -12.06
C ILE A 120 -1.99 -4.57 -12.14
N PHE A 121 -2.35 -4.98 -13.36
CA PHE A 121 -2.77 -6.35 -13.64
C PHE A 121 -1.54 -7.23 -13.84
N GLU A 122 -1.31 -8.18 -12.94
CA GLU A 122 -0.25 -9.19 -13.07
C GLU A 122 -0.76 -10.42 -13.83
N ASN A 123 -0.95 -10.26 -15.13
CA ASN A 123 -1.29 -11.35 -16.03
C ASN A 123 -0.04 -12.09 -16.56
N SER A 124 -0.24 -13.28 -17.13
CA SER A 124 0.80 -13.97 -17.89
C SER A 124 1.04 -13.30 -19.25
N LEU A 125 2.25 -13.40 -19.80
CA LEU A 125 2.67 -12.72 -21.04
C LEU A 125 1.95 -13.23 -22.30
N ASP A 126 1.30 -14.39 -22.22
CA ASP A 126 0.52 -15.01 -23.28
C ASP A 126 -0.97 -14.60 -23.27
N VAL A 127 -1.39 -13.78 -22.30
CA VAL A 127 -2.72 -13.15 -22.29
C VAL A 127 -2.71 -12.01 -23.30
N GLU A 128 -3.65 -12.05 -24.24
CA GLU A 128 -3.84 -11.03 -25.27
C GLU A 128 -4.94 -10.04 -24.90
N ASN A 129 -5.95 -10.46 -24.14
CA ASN A 129 -7.08 -9.63 -23.78
C ASN A 129 -7.44 -9.79 -22.31
N ILE A 130 -7.68 -8.66 -21.64
CA ILE A 130 -8.22 -8.59 -20.29
C ILE A 130 -9.59 -7.92 -20.38
N PHE A 131 -10.63 -8.68 -20.02
CA PHE A 131 -12.00 -8.21 -19.97
C PHE A 131 -12.41 -7.96 -18.54
N THR A 132 -12.89 -6.75 -18.29
CA THR A 132 -13.38 -6.34 -16.99
C THR A 132 -14.88 -6.11 -17.06
N ARG A 133 -15.63 -6.68 -16.11
CA ARG A 133 -17.05 -6.38 -15.91
C ARG A 133 -17.23 -5.56 -14.64
N ILE A 134 -17.94 -4.43 -14.74
CA ILE A 134 -18.35 -3.62 -13.59
C ILE A 134 -19.81 -3.91 -13.28
N THR A 135 -20.10 -4.32 -12.06
CA THR A 135 -21.44 -4.74 -11.62
C THR A 135 -22.12 -3.72 -10.71
N GLY A 136 -21.36 -2.81 -10.10
CA GLY A 136 -21.91 -1.74 -9.28
C GLY A 136 -22.60 -0.65 -10.10
N GLU A 137 -23.38 0.17 -9.40
CA GLU A 137 -24.14 1.28 -10.00
C GLU A 137 -23.30 2.57 -10.12
N SER A 138 -22.17 2.62 -9.41
CA SER A 138 -21.26 3.76 -9.40
C SER A 138 -20.53 3.92 -10.73
N ALA A 139 -20.48 5.14 -11.25
CA ALA A 139 -19.71 5.43 -12.46
C ALA A 139 -18.21 5.23 -12.21
N SER A 140 -17.58 4.42 -13.06
CA SER A 140 -16.14 4.19 -13.05
C SER A 140 -15.37 5.38 -13.63
N THR A 141 -14.28 5.78 -12.98
CA THR A 141 -13.38 6.84 -13.47
C THR A 141 -11.92 6.38 -13.44
N ILE A 142 -11.20 6.60 -14.54
CA ILE A 142 -9.76 6.30 -14.65
C ILE A 142 -9.02 7.60 -14.94
N ASN A 143 -8.51 8.22 -13.88
CA ASN A 143 -7.64 9.39 -13.92
C ASN A 143 -6.20 9.06 -13.54
N GLY A 144 -5.96 7.88 -12.96
CA GLY A 144 -4.65 7.37 -12.62
C GLY A 144 -4.02 6.51 -13.72
N ILE A 145 -3.12 5.62 -13.31
CA ILE A 145 -2.33 4.79 -14.22
C ILE A 145 -2.89 3.37 -14.21
N LEU A 146 -3.12 2.80 -15.39
CA LEU A 146 -3.46 1.39 -15.57
C LEU A 146 -2.34 0.70 -16.33
N LYS A 147 -1.82 -0.40 -15.78
CA LYS A 147 -0.75 -1.21 -16.37
C LYS A 147 -1.17 -2.68 -16.44
N THR A 148 -0.77 -3.33 -17.53
CA THR A 148 -0.88 -4.78 -17.73
C THR A 148 0.52 -5.35 -17.98
N GLN A 149 0.71 -6.66 -17.79
CA GLN A 149 1.96 -7.31 -18.17
C GLN A 149 1.96 -7.61 -19.68
N GLY A 150 3.04 -7.24 -20.35
CA GLY A 150 3.21 -7.47 -21.79
C GLY A 150 2.44 -6.46 -22.65
N SER A 151 1.67 -6.97 -23.62
CA SER A 151 0.93 -6.15 -24.60
C SER A 151 -0.55 -6.49 -24.66
N ALA A 152 -1.10 -6.96 -23.53
CA ALA A 152 -2.51 -7.31 -23.43
C ALA A 152 -3.41 -6.08 -23.65
N ASN A 153 -4.45 -6.25 -24.47
CA ASN A 153 -5.52 -5.28 -24.64
C ASN A 153 -6.40 -5.27 -23.39
N PHE A 154 -6.86 -4.10 -22.98
CA PHE A 154 -7.68 -3.93 -21.78
C PHE A 154 -9.05 -3.34 -22.12
N PHE A 155 -10.11 -3.97 -21.62
CA PHE A 155 -11.51 -3.56 -21.81
C PHE A 155 -12.17 -3.38 -20.43
N TRP A 156 -12.78 -2.21 -20.19
CA TRP A 156 -13.50 -1.84 -18.96
C TRP A 156 -14.82 -1.14 -19.27
#